data_AF-A0A558B8J9-F1
#
_entry.id   AF-A0A558B8J9-F1
#
_cell.length_a   1.000
_cell.length_b   1.000
_cell.length_c   1.000
_cell.angle_alpha   90.00
_cell.angle_beta   90.00
_cell.angle_gamma   90.00
#
_symmetry.space_group_name_H-M   'P 1'
#
loop_
_entity.id
_entity.type
_entity.pdbx_description
1 polymer ?
#
loop_
_entity_poly.entity_id
_entity_poly.type
_entity_poly.pdbx_seq_one_letter_code
_entity_poly.pdbx_strand_id
1 'polypeptide(L)'
;MSDNTITVGELREHLNGLSDDTKISFAGGLSFYRFKLIADDEVFLEFNEPQAFLEPSFKKKNPNVKVAFIGIDDVAWDEDGITAEPINVSVR
;
A
#
# COMPACT_ATOMS: atom_id res chain seq x y z
N MET A 1 9.46 -17.66 7.07
CA MET A 1 9.07 -16.33 6.58
C MET A 1 10.18 -15.92 5.63
N SER A 2 9.86 -15.76 4.34
CA SER A 2 10.82 -15.26 3.37
C SER A 2 11.22 -13.83 3.76
N ASP A 3 12.51 -13.51 3.69
CA ASP A 3 12.97 -12.15 3.95
C ASP A 3 12.29 -11.20 2.95
N ASN A 4 11.51 -10.24 3.46
CA ASN A 4 10.78 -9.25 2.66
C ASN A 4 11.70 -8.16 2.08
N THR A 5 12.94 -8.52 1.78
CA THR A 5 14.02 -7.60 1.40
C THR A 5 14.67 -8.07 0.11
N ILE A 6 14.96 -7.12 -0.78
CA ILE A 6 15.80 -7.34 -1.95
C ILE A 6 16.88 -6.27 -1.97
N THR A 7 18.05 -6.60 -2.51
CA THR A 7 19.09 -5.63 -2.79
C THR A 7 18.74 -4.78 -4.01
N VAL A 8 19.37 -3.61 -4.13
CA VAL A 8 19.29 -2.78 -5.36
C VAL A 8 19.83 -3.52 -6.58
N GLY A 9 20.77 -4.47 -6.39
CA GLY A 9 21.27 -5.35 -7.44
C GLY A 9 20.17 -6.23 -8.03
N GLU A 10 19.48 -6.98 -7.17
CA GLU A 10 18.39 -7.88 -7.56
C GLU A 10 17.21 -7.12 -8.20
N LEU A 11 16.83 -5.96 -7.66
CA LEU A 11 15.80 -5.12 -8.28
C LEU A 11 16.18 -4.73 -9.71
N ARG A 12 17.45 -4.35 -9.94
CA ARG A 12 17.94 -4.00 -11.27
C ARG A 12 17.92 -5.18 -12.23
N GLU A 13 18.24 -6.38 -11.76
CA GLU A 13 18.15 -7.61 -12.55
C GLU A 13 16.71 -7.91 -12.95
N HIS A 14 15.74 -7.73 -12.05
CA HIS A 14 14.32 -7.91 -12.34
C HIS A 14 13.76 -6.90 -13.36
N LEU A 15 14.31 -5.68 -13.40
CA LEU A 15 13.90 -4.64 -14.34
C LEU A 15 14.69 -4.69 -15.67
N ASN A 16 15.66 -5.59 -15.79
CA ASN A 16 16.51 -5.67 -16.97
C ASN A 16 15.69 -6.00 -18.22
N GLY A 17 15.87 -5.21 -19.28
CA GLY A 17 15.15 -5.35 -20.54
C GLY A 17 13.83 -4.56 -20.64
N LEU A 18 13.39 -3.91 -19.55
CA LEU A 18 12.34 -2.90 -19.60
C LEU A 18 12.92 -1.55 -20.04
N SER A 19 12.08 -0.70 -20.66
CA SER A 19 12.48 0.66 -21.02
C SER A 19 12.54 1.53 -19.76
N ASP A 20 13.40 2.55 -19.76
CA ASP A 20 13.42 3.56 -18.70
C ASP A 20 12.08 4.31 -18.58
N ASP A 21 11.30 4.35 -19.66
CA ASP A 21 9.95 4.95 -19.68
C ASP A 21 8.84 3.96 -19.25
N THR A 22 9.18 2.71 -18.95
CA THR A 22 8.21 1.70 -18.51
C THR A 22 7.69 2.06 -17.11
N LYS A 23 6.37 2.25 -17.01
CA LYS A 23 5.71 2.53 -15.73
C LYS A 23 5.68 1.29 -14.85
N ILE A 24 6.11 1.43 -13.61
CA ILE A 24 5.89 0.44 -12.54
C ILE A 24 4.58 0.80 -11.85
N SER A 25 3.64 -0.14 -11.82
CA SER A 25 2.39 -0.04 -11.05
C SER A 25 2.41 -1.06 -9.94
N PHE A 26 1.87 -0.70 -8.78
CA PHE A 26 1.79 -1.60 -7.64
C PHE A 26 0.36 -2.09 -7.51
N ALA A 27 0.20 -3.41 -7.46
CA ALA A 27 -1.11 -4.02 -7.22
C ALA A 27 -1.60 -3.64 -5.82
N GLY A 28 -2.92 -3.68 -5.62
CA GLY A 28 -3.49 -3.52 -4.29
C GLY A 28 -3.81 -2.10 -3.85
N GLY A 29 -3.92 -1.16 -4.80
CA GLY A 29 -4.18 0.25 -4.47
C GLY A 29 -3.01 0.94 -3.75
N LEU A 30 -1.86 0.27 -3.64
CA LEU A 30 -0.63 0.86 -3.14
C LEU A 30 -0.16 1.92 -4.15
N SER A 31 0.23 3.07 -3.62
CA SER A 31 0.90 4.10 -4.41
C SER A 31 2.27 4.35 -3.82
N PHE A 32 3.27 4.51 -4.70
CA PHE A 32 4.61 4.90 -4.30
C PHE A 32 4.55 6.19 -3.48
N TYR A 33 5.22 6.21 -2.33
CA TYR A 33 5.41 7.43 -1.56
C TYR A 33 6.82 7.97 -1.75
N ARG A 34 7.83 7.23 -1.26
CA ARG A 34 9.24 7.64 -1.38
C ARG A 34 10.21 6.50 -1.12
N PHE A 35 11.47 6.73 -1.49
CA PHE A 35 12.61 6.04 -0.91
C PHE A 35 13.09 6.78 0.34
N LYS A 36 13.41 6.05 1.41
CA LYS A 36 13.94 6.60 2.67
C LYS A 36 15.16 5.82 3.10
N LEU A 37 16.32 6.47 3.16
CA LEU A 37 17.53 5.89 3.73
C LEU A 37 17.36 5.72 5.24
N ILE A 38 17.60 4.52 5.75
CA ILE A 38 17.46 4.16 7.17
C ILE A 38 18.84 3.89 7.80
N ALA A 39 19.76 3.33 7.03
CA ALA A 39 21.15 3.10 7.39
C ALA A 39 22.07 3.28 6.16
N ASP A 40 23.38 3.11 6.35
CA ASP A 40 24.37 3.28 5.28
C ASP A 40 24.18 2.28 4.13
N ASP A 41 23.56 1.12 4.40
CA ASP A 41 23.34 0.02 3.45
C ASP A 41 21.86 -0.38 3.30
N GLU A 42 20.93 0.40 3.86
CA GLU A 42 19.50 0.06 3.84
C GLU A 42 18.61 1.24 3.42
N VAL A 43 17.79 0.99 2.40
CA VAL A 43 16.77 1.92 1.92
C VAL A 43 15.39 1.29 1.99
N PHE A 44 14.45 2.01 2.60
CA PHE A 44 13.05 1.61 2.60
C PHE A 44 12.33 2.20 1.40
N LEU A 45 11.56 1.35 0.72
CA LEU A 45 10.55 1.76 -0.25
C LEU A 45 9.22 1.91 0.50
N GLU A 46 8.83 3.15 0.80
CA GLU A 46 7.57 3.43 1.51
C GLU A 46 6.42 3.57 0.50
N PHE A 47 5.28 2.98 0.83
CA PHE A 47 4.02 3.09 0.09
C PHE A 47 3.00 3.88 0.91
N ASN A 48 2.06 4.54 0.24
CA ASN A 48 0.87 5.06 0.92
C ASN A 48 -0.05 3.88 1.26
N GLU A 49 -0.47 3.79 2.52
CA GLU A 49 -1.43 2.78 2.95
C GLU A 49 -2.83 3.06 2.38
N PRO A 50 -3.58 2.02 1.98
CA PRO A 50 -4.97 2.17 1.56
C PRO A 50 -5.84 2.64 2.72
N GLN A 51 -6.46 3.79 2.54
CA GLN A 51 -7.33 4.39 3.54
C GLN A 51 -8.79 4.01 3.28
N ALA A 52 -9.49 3.62 4.34
CA ALA A 52 -10.92 3.38 4.28
C ALA A 52 -11.67 4.72 4.11
N PHE A 53 -12.62 4.76 3.19
CA PHE A 53 -13.54 5.88 3.11
C PHE A 53 -14.43 5.90 4.37
N LEU A 54 -14.36 6.98 5.12
CA LEU A 54 -15.19 7.20 6.30
C LEU A 54 -16.41 8.05 5.93
N GLU A 55 -17.60 7.46 6.06
CA GLU A 55 -18.85 8.19 5.79
C GLU A 55 -18.99 9.46 6.66
N PRO A 56 -19.63 10.53 6.15
CA PRO A 56 -19.88 11.74 6.93
C PRO A 56 -20.66 11.47 8.23
N SER A 57 -21.61 10.53 8.19
CA SER A 57 -22.42 10.11 9.34
C SER A 57 -21.56 9.52 10.46
N PHE A 58 -20.58 8.69 10.11
CA PHE A 58 -19.62 8.08 11.02
C PHE A 58 -18.70 9.13 11.63
N LYS A 59 -18.13 10.04 10.81
CA LYS A 59 -17.27 11.14 11.29
C LYS A 59 -17.98 12.04 12.29
N LYS A 60 -19.27 12.32 12.05
CA LYS A 60 -20.09 13.13 12.97
C LYS A 60 -20.28 12.46 14.33
N LYS A 61 -20.45 11.13 14.36
CA LYS A 61 -20.57 10.36 15.61
C LYS A 61 -19.22 10.15 16.31
N ASN A 62 -18.13 10.13 15.55
CA ASN A 62 -16.79 9.84 16.02
C ASN A 62 -15.80 10.97 15.65
N PRO A 63 -15.94 12.18 16.23
CA PRO A 63 -15.15 13.35 15.82
C PRO A 63 -13.64 13.21 16.05
N ASN A 64 -13.23 12.25 16.89
CA ASN A 64 -11.83 11.96 17.17
C ASN A 64 -11.20 10.99 16.15
N VAL A 65 -11.98 10.40 15.25
CA VAL A 65 -11.47 9.50 14.19
C VAL A 65 -11.27 10.30 12.90
N LYS A 66 -10.01 10.52 12.52
CA LYS A 66 -9.64 11.30 11.32
C LYS A 66 -9.41 10.44 10.07
N VAL A 67 -8.79 9.27 10.26
CA VAL A 67 -8.40 8.33 9.21
C VAL A 67 -8.65 6.92 9.74
N ALA A 68 -9.03 6.00 8.84
CA ALA A 68 -9.05 4.57 9.09
C ALA A 68 -8.27 3.88 7.97
N PHE A 69 -7.55 2.82 8.33
CA PHE A 69 -6.79 1.99 7.40
C PHE A 69 -7.50 0.65 7.26
N ILE A 70 -7.43 0.06 6.07
CA ILE A 70 -8.04 -1.25 5.82
C ILE A 70 -7.05 -2.32 6.29
N GLY A 71 -7.51 -3.25 7.13
CA GLY A 71 -6.72 -4.43 7.50
C GLY A 71 -6.47 -5.29 6.27
N ILE A 72 -5.20 -5.49 5.92
CA ILE A 72 -4.77 -6.19 4.70
C ILE A 72 -5.01 -7.71 4.75
N ASP A 73 -5.21 -8.27 5.95
CA ASP A 73 -5.39 -9.71 6.19
C ASP A 73 -6.79 -10.21 5.81
N ASP A 74 -7.80 -9.32 5.76
CA ASP A 74 -9.22 -9.67 5.55
C ASP A 74 -9.75 -9.27 4.17
N VAL A 75 -8.88 -8.84 3.25
CA VAL A 75 -9.26 -8.30 1.94
C VAL A 75 -8.94 -9.30 0.84
N ALA A 76 -9.93 -9.58 -0.01
CA ALA A 76 -9.70 -10.29 -1.27
C ALA A 76 -8.88 -9.39 -2.20
N TRP A 77 -7.71 -9.88 -2.60
CA TRP A 77 -6.83 -9.24 -3.57
C TRP A 77 -7.09 -9.84 -4.94
N ASP A 78 -7.26 -9.01 -5.96
CA ASP A 78 -7.18 -9.43 -7.36
C ASP A 78 -6.10 -8.65 -8.12
N GLU A 79 -6.01 -8.91 -9.43
CA GLU A 79 -4.98 -8.34 -10.30
C GLU A 79 -5.07 -6.81 -10.41
N ASP A 80 -6.23 -6.21 -10.13
CA ASP A 80 -6.48 -4.76 -10.19
C ASP A 80 -6.40 -4.09 -8.80
N GLY A 81 -6.41 -4.87 -7.71
CA GLY A 81 -6.06 -4.43 -6.36
C GLY A 81 -7.00 -4.95 -5.27
N ILE A 82 -7.40 -4.06 -4.35
CA ILE A 82 -8.34 -4.40 -3.28
C ILE A 82 -9.75 -4.51 -3.91
N THR A 83 -10.23 -5.74 -4.10
CA THR A 83 -11.63 -6.01 -4.45
C THR A 83 -12.38 -6.53 -3.25
N ALA A 84 -12.40 -5.72 -2.19
CA ALA A 84 -13.47 -5.82 -1.22
C ALA A 84 -14.64 -4.96 -1.69
N GLU A 85 -15.87 -5.50 -1.66
CA GLU A 85 -17.05 -4.65 -1.54
C GLU A 85 -16.80 -3.61 -0.43
N PRO A 86 -17.30 -2.36 -0.55
CA PRO A 86 -17.09 -1.33 0.45
C PRO A 86 -17.32 -1.88 1.86
N ILE A 87 -16.26 -2.02 2.65
CA ILE A 87 -16.37 -2.55 4.00
C ILE A 87 -17.12 -1.48 4.81
N ASN A 88 -18.40 -1.75 5.06
CA ASN A 88 -19.22 -0.88 5.89
C ASN A 88 -18.77 -1.04 7.34
N VAL A 89 -17.92 -0.12 7.80
CA VAL A 89 -17.47 -0.05 9.20
C VAL A 89 -18.57 0.57 10.08
N SER A 90 -19.72 -0.11 10.15
CA SER A 90 -20.76 0.19 11.12
C SER A 90 -20.32 -0.33 12.49
N VAL A 91 -19.67 0.52 13.28
CA VAL A 91 -19.40 0.23 14.70
C VAL A 91 -20.75 0.20 15.42
N ARG A 92 -21.14 -0.97 15.95
CA ARG A 92 -22.31 -1.17 16.80
C ARG A 92 -22.13 -0.52 18.16
#